data_AF-A0A958QC15-F1
#
_entry.id   AF-A0A958QC15-F1
#
_cell.length_a   1.000
_cell.length_b   1.000
_cell.length_c   1.000
_cell.angle_alpha   90.00
_cell.angle_beta   90.00
_cell.angle_gamma   90.00
#
_symmetry.space_group_name_H-M   'P 1'
#
loop_
_entity.id
_entity.type
_entity.pdbx_description
1 polymer ?
#
loop_
_entity_poly.entity_id
_entity_poly.type
_entity_poly.pdbx_seq_one_letter_code
_entity_poly.pdbx_strand_id
1 'polypeptide(L)'
;MAIAIEEAFWLVVILSGLPLLVSSFFCLSLSVLQAATQVQEQTIGFIIRFISVSCILGIFGPWYTDQLVEYLQKSISSFRYLGQLP
;
A
#
# COMPACT_ATOMS: atom_id res chain seq x y z
N MET A 1 20.63 2.91 -19.55
CA MET A 1 20.46 1.89 -18.48
C MET A 1 20.37 2.55 -17.10
N ALA A 2 21.33 3.40 -16.69
CA ALA A 2 21.29 4.09 -15.39
C ALA A 2 20.07 5.01 -15.18
N ILE A 3 19.67 5.77 -16.21
CA ILE A 3 18.56 6.74 -16.14
C ILE A 3 17.20 6.03 -15.91
N ALA A 4 17.02 4.85 -16.52
CA ALA A 4 15.81 4.03 -16.35
C ALA A 4 15.72 3.41 -14.95
N ILE A 5 16.86 3.15 -14.30
CA ILE A 5 16.90 2.64 -12.92
C ILE A 5 16.52 3.75 -11.95
N GLU A 6 16.98 4.97 -12.18
CA GLU A 6 16.65 6.14 -11.34
C GLU A 6 15.16 6.47 -11.39
N GLU A 7 14.55 6.52 -12.59
CA GLU A 7 13.11 6.75 -12.73
C GLU A 7 12.28 5.62 -12.13
N ALA A 8 12.70 4.36 -12.30
CA ALA A 8 12.02 3.22 -11.68
C ALA A 8 12.10 3.27 -10.15
N PHE A 9 13.26 3.64 -9.59
CA PHE A 9 13.42 3.78 -8.15
C PHE A 9 12.54 4.89 -7.59
N TRP A 10 12.46 6.02 -8.30
CA TRP A 10 11.63 7.14 -7.89
C TRP A 10 10.14 6.86 -7.98
N LEU A 11 9.74 6.09 -9.00
CA LEU A 11 8.38 5.59 -9.10
C LEU A 11 8.04 4.67 -7.94
N VAL A 12 8.91 3.73 -7.59
CA VAL A 12 8.71 2.80 -6.47
C VAL A 12 8.61 3.55 -5.15
N VAL A 13 9.46 4.55 -4.91
CA VAL A 13 9.42 5.34 -3.67
C VAL A 13 8.14 6.14 -3.54
N ILE A 14 7.64 6.75 -4.62
CA ILE A 14 6.36 7.47 -4.60
C ILE A 14 5.19 6.48 -4.43
N LEU A 15 5.23 5.34 -5.13
CA LEU A 15 4.22 4.28 -5.06
C LEU A 15 4.11 3.68 -3.67
N SER A 16 5.23 3.46 -2.98
CA SER A 16 5.22 2.89 -1.63
C SER A 16 5.05 3.94 -0.55
N GLY A 17 5.64 5.13 -0.73
CA GLY A 17 5.73 6.17 0.30
C GLY A 17 4.39 6.79 0.66
N LEU A 18 3.59 7.19 -0.34
CA LEU A 18 2.27 7.77 -0.12
C LEU A 18 1.31 6.82 0.64
N PRO A 19 1.11 5.57 0.22
CA PRO A 19 0.21 4.65 0.92
C PRO A 19 0.74 4.17 2.26
N LEU A 20 2.06 4.01 2.42
CA LEU A 20 2.65 3.69 3.71
C LEU A 20 2.35 4.78 4.74
N LEU A 21 2.40 6.06 4.33
CA LEU A 21 2.04 7.18 5.20
C LEU A 21 0.56 7.15 5.58
N VAL A 22 -0.35 7.01 4.61
CA VAL A 22 -1.80 7.00 4.90
C VAL A 22 -2.18 5.76 5.72
N SER A 23 -1.62 4.58 5.41
CA SER A 23 -1.81 3.35 6.18
C SER A 23 -1.30 3.49 7.62
N SER A 24 -0.10 4.04 7.80
CA SER A 24 0.49 4.24 9.14
C SER A 24 -0.36 5.20 9.98
N PHE A 25 -0.86 6.29 9.37
CA PHE A 25 -1.75 7.23 10.05
C PHE A 25 -3.06 6.57 10.51
N PHE A 26 -3.70 5.78 9.64
CA PHE A 26 -4.91 5.04 9.98
C PHE A 26 -4.65 3.97 11.03
N CYS A 27 -3.57 3.20 10.89
CA CYS A 27 -3.18 2.16 11.85
C CYS A 27 -2.93 2.74 13.25
N LEU A 28 -2.21 3.88 13.32
CA LEU A 28 -1.98 4.60 14.58
C LEU A 28 -3.28 5.13 15.19
N SER A 29 -4.14 5.74 14.38
CA SER A 29 -5.43 6.28 14.85
C SER A 29 -6.30 5.20 15.50
N LEU A 30 -6.38 4.02 14.85
CA LEU A 30 -7.16 2.90 15.36
C LEU A 30 -6.53 2.27 16.61
N SER A 31 -5.20 2.23 16.71
CA SER A 31 -4.49 1.78 17.91
C SER A 31 -4.75 2.70 19.11
N VAL A 32 -4.84 4.01 18.89
CA VAL A 32 -5.18 4.98 19.95
C VAL A 32 -6.64 4.82 20.37
N LEU A 33 -7.58 4.65 19.44
CA LEU A 33 -8.98 4.35 19.77
C LEU A 33 -9.10 3.08 20.61
N GLN A 34 -8.39 2.01 20.23
CA GLN A 34 -8.38 0.77 20.99
C GLN A 34 -7.86 0.96 22.43
N ALA A 35 -6.82 1.78 22.62
CA ALA A 35 -6.25 2.07 23.94
C ALA A 35 -7.14 2.99 24.80
N ALA A 36 -7.80 3.98 24.17
CA ALA A 36 -8.62 4.98 24.86
C ALA A 36 -9.93 4.40 25.42
N THR A 37 -10.54 3.41 24.76
CA THR A 37 -11.81 2.82 25.21
C THR A 37 -11.63 1.78 26.33
N GLN A 38 -10.39 1.44 26.71
CA GLN A 38 -10.08 0.49 27.82
C GLN A 38 -10.80 -0.88 27.71
N VAL A 39 -11.21 -1.30 26.51
CA VAL A 39 -11.83 -2.61 26.29
C VAL A 39 -10.74 -3.64 26.02
N GLN A 40 -10.18 -4.20 27.09
CA GLN A 40 -9.26 -5.34 27.08
C GLN A 40 -10.02 -6.69 27.15
N GLU A 41 -11.33 -6.71 26.91
CA GLU A 41 -12.10 -7.94 26.73
C GLU A 41 -11.70 -8.58 25.39
N GLN A 42 -10.99 -9.72 25.43
CA GLN A 42 -10.39 -10.34 24.25
C GLN A 42 -11.38 -10.52 23.08
N THR A 43 -12.64 -10.83 23.37
CA THR A 43 -13.68 -11.04 22.34
C THR A 43 -14.05 -9.75 21.60
N ILE A 44 -14.23 -8.63 22.32
CA ILE A 44 -14.62 -7.35 21.73
C ILE A 44 -13.41 -6.71 21.02
N GLY A 45 -12.22 -6.84 21.59
CA GLY A 45 -10.97 -6.40 20.96
C GLY A 45 -10.67 -7.13 19.64
N PHE A 46 -11.06 -8.40 19.51
CA PHE A 46 -10.93 -9.17 18.27
C PHE A 46 -11.84 -8.64 17.16
N ILE A 47 -13.11 -8.36 17.49
CA ILE A 47 -14.11 -7.85 16.54
C ILE A 47 -13.73 -6.46 16.02
N ILE A 48 -13.33 -5.55 16.92
CA ILE A 48 -12.93 -4.18 16.55
C ILE A 48 -11.70 -4.21 15.62
N ARG A 49 -10.72 -5.08 15.89
CA ARG A 49 -9.55 -5.27 15.02
C ARG A 49 -9.93 -5.84 13.66
N PHE A 50 -10.83 -6.82 13.61
CA PHE A 50 -11.29 -7.42 12.36
C PHE A 50 -12.00 -6.40 11.46
N ILE A 51 -12.89 -5.59 12.03
CA ILE A 51 -13.62 -4.53 11.32
C ILE A 51 -12.66 -3.43 10.86
N SER A 52 -11.72 -3.03 11.72
CA SER A 52 -10.67 -2.07 11.38
C SER A 52 -9.86 -2.52 10.17
N VAL A 53 -9.33 -3.75 10.18
CA VAL A 53 -8.53 -4.30 9.08
C VAL A 53 -9.37 -4.46 7.81
N SER A 54 -10.62 -4.93 7.93
CA SER A 54 -11.53 -5.07 6.78
C SER A 54 -11.86 -3.71 6.15
N CYS A 55 -12.07 -2.68 6.96
CA CYS A 55 -12.35 -1.33 6.50
C CYS A 55 -11.13 -0.71 5.79
N ILE A 56 -9.95 -0.85 6.38
CA ILE A 56 -8.69 -0.41 5.77
C ILE A 56 -8.45 -1.13 4.44
N LEU A 57 -8.59 -2.46 4.40
CA LEU A 57 -8.44 -3.24 3.16
C LEU A 57 -9.49 -2.86 2.11
N GLY A 58 -10.72 -2.55 2.51
CA GLY A 58 -11.75 -2.10 1.59
C GLY A 58 -11.45 -0.72 0.97
N ILE A 59 -10.95 0.21 1.78
CA ILE A 59 -10.62 1.57 1.33
C ILE A 59 -9.34 1.57 0.49
N PHE A 60 -8.31 0.85 0.92
CA PHE A 60 -7.00 0.84 0.26
C PHE A 60 -6.87 -0.21 -0.83
N GLY A 61 -7.68 -1.26 -0.84
CA GLY A 61 -7.62 -2.36 -1.80
C GLY A 61 -7.68 -1.93 -3.27
N PRO A 62 -8.62 -1.05 -3.68
CA PRO A 62 -8.67 -0.52 -5.04
C PRO A 62 -7.39 0.24 -5.40
N TRP A 63 -6.89 1.06 -4.47
CA TRP A 63 -5.71 1.88 -4.67
C TRP A 63 -4.43 1.03 -4.81
N TYR A 64 -4.28 -0.03 -4.00
CA TYR A 64 -3.18 -1.00 -4.16
C TYR A 64 -3.21 -1.71 -5.52
N THR A 65 -4.41 -2.03 -6.01
CA THR A 65 -4.59 -2.69 -7.31
C THR A 65 -4.18 -1.75 -8.46
N ASP A 66 -4.58 -0.49 -8.39
CA ASP A 66 -4.25 0.53 -9.40
C ASP A 66 -2.72 0.71 -9.53
N GLN A 67 -2.03 0.79 -8.39
CA GLN A 67 -0.57 0.91 -8.35
C GLN A 67 0.16 -0.35 -8.87
N LEU A 68 -0.33 -1.54 -8.52
CA LEU A 68 0.23 -2.80 -9.04
C LEU A 68 0.09 -2.89 -10.55
N VAL A 69 -1.07 -2.47 -11.09
CA VAL A 69 -1.33 -2.48 -12.53
C VAL A 69 -0.43 -1.47 -13.26
N GLU A 70 -0.28 -0.25 -12.73
CA GLU A 70 0.61 0.75 -13.33
C GLU A 70 2.08 0.27 -13.35
N TYR A 71 2.54 -0.34 -12.25
CA TYR A 71 3.89 -0.91 -12.18
C TYR A 71 4.09 -2.04 -13.19
N LEU A 72 3.12 -2.97 -13.29
CA LEU A 72 3.18 -4.07 -14.25
C LEU A 72 3.21 -3.57 -15.69
N GLN A 73 2.41 -2.55 -16.02
CA GLN A 73 2.41 -1.95 -17.36
C GLN A 73 3.76 -1.31 -17.69
N LYS A 74 4.35 -0.55 -16.75
CA LYS A 74 5.70 0.05 -16.93
C LYS A 74 6.80 -0.99 -17.07
N SER A 75 6.73 -2.08 -16.32
CA SER A 75 7.71 -3.17 -16.38
C SER A 75 7.64 -3.92 -17.71
N ILE A 76 6.43 -4.27 -18.14
CA ILE A 76 6.19 -4.94 -19.43
C ILE A 76 6.59 -4.04 -20.61
N SER A 77 6.29 -2.74 -20.56
CA SER A 77 6.71 -1.81 -21.61
C SER A 77 8.23 -1.71 -21.68
N SER A 78 8.90 -1.60 -20.52
CA SER A 78 10.37 -1.52 -20.45
C SER A 78 11.05 -2.78 -21.00
N PHE A 79 10.51 -3.96 -20.70
CA PHE A 79 10.98 -5.23 -21.26
C PHE A 79 10.75 -5.32 -22.78
N ARG A 80 9.61 -4.82 -23.27
CA ARG A 80 9.30 -4.78 -24.70
C ARG A 80 10.24 -3.86 -25.49
N TYR A 81 10.74 -2.78 -24.88
CA TYR A 81 11.75 -1.91 -25.49
C TYR A 81 13.13 -2.58 -25.59
N LEU A 82 13.50 -3.48 -24.66
CA LEU A 82 14.75 -4.24 -24.72
C LEU A 82 14.73 -5.34 -25.79
N GLY A 83 13.55 -5.88 -26.12
CA GLY A 83 13.38 -6.87 -27.20
C GLY A 83 13.38 -6.30 -28.62
N GLN A 84 13.56 -4.98 -28.80
CA GLN A 84 13.65 -4.31 -30.11
C GLN A 84 15.09 -3.91 -30.48
N LEU A 85 16.08 -4.29 -29.69
CA LEU A 85 17.48 -4.21 -30.10
C LEU A 85 17.75 -5.36 -31.10
N PRO A 86 18.32 -5.08 -32.28
CA PRO A 86 18.71 -6.11 -33.24
C PRO A 86 19.76 -7.07 -32.65
#